data_AF-A0A822X5H1-F1
#
_entry.id   AF-A0A822X5H1-F1
#
_cell.length_a   1.000
_cell.length_b   1.000
_cell.length_c   1.000
_cell.angle_alpha   90.00
_cell.angle_beta   90.00
_cell.angle_gamma   90.00
#
_symmetry.space_group_name_H-M   'P 1'
#
loop_
_entity.id
_entity.type
_entity.pdbx_description
1 polymer ?
#
loop_
_entity_poly.entity_id
_entity_poly.type
_entity_poly.pdbx_seq_one_letter_code
_entity_poly.pdbx_strand_id
1 'polypeptide(L)'
;MTVEKDESKTRLTPAEWAEAEAKWTSGEYTLSKLEEEYGIRRETLSRHFKKRGLEKGADSVGKMVRESLKSDAELRAKARAEKIEERRTRYDDWAFALGRMVMHEVATAKKDGKPLATIEDDLKSIQRASGTLAKCFEISSKALGMDRAENEEDEIPNLVFGELTPSQVAQLRKEDDEPDLIDDDLLESLEEEALSEAEGDSDASGDESDGSV
;
A
#
# COMPACT_ATOMS: atom_id res chain seq x y z
N MET A 1 -54.66 3.06 8.00
CA MET A 1 -53.65 2.02 7.76
C MET A 1 -52.30 2.62 8.11
N THR A 2 -51.91 2.51 9.37
CA THR A 2 -50.59 2.92 9.86
C THR A 2 -49.92 1.64 10.30
N VAL A 3 -49.02 1.13 9.46
CA VAL A 3 -48.25 -0.09 9.73
C VAL A 3 -47.23 0.28 10.81
N GLU A 4 -47.46 -0.22 12.02
CA GLU A 4 -46.46 -0.26 13.08
C GLU A 4 -45.29 -1.12 12.57
N LYS A 5 -44.15 -0.47 12.28
CA LYS A 5 -42.91 -1.18 11.98
C LYS A 5 -42.36 -1.66 13.33
N ASP A 6 -42.67 -2.90 13.67
CA ASP A 6 -42.15 -3.58 14.83
C ASP A 6 -40.60 -3.58 14.74
N GLU A 7 -39.96 -2.71 15.53
CA GLU A 7 -38.51 -2.63 15.63
C GLU A 7 -38.01 -3.86 16.39
N SER A 8 -37.81 -4.95 15.65
CA SER A 8 -37.01 -6.06 16.15
C SER A 8 -35.67 -5.51 16.61
N LYS A 9 -35.37 -5.65 17.91
CA LYS A 9 -34.09 -5.26 18.49
C LYS A 9 -33.02 -6.18 17.93
N THR A 10 -32.44 -5.83 16.79
CA THR A 10 -31.25 -6.50 16.25
C THR A 10 -30.15 -6.38 17.30
N ARG A 11 -29.76 -7.50 17.89
CA ARG A 11 -28.66 -7.57 18.85
C ARG A 11 -27.43 -7.98 18.06
N LEU A 12 -26.44 -7.09 17.99
CA LEU A 12 -25.13 -7.43 17.43
C LEU A 12 -24.51 -8.58 18.22
N THR A 13 -23.90 -9.48 17.47
CA THR A 13 -22.98 -10.49 17.97
C THR A 13 -21.72 -9.83 18.53
N PRO A 14 -20.95 -10.53 19.37
CA PRO A 14 -19.67 -10.01 19.88
C PRO A 14 -18.68 -9.63 18.77
N ALA A 15 -18.70 -10.32 17.63
CA ALA A 15 -17.85 -10.02 16.48
C ALA A 15 -18.24 -8.70 15.81
N GLU A 16 -19.53 -8.49 15.55
CA GLU A 16 -20.01 -7.24 14.95
C GLU A 16 -19.81 -6.04 15.91
N TRP A 17 -19.87 -6.27 17.22
CA TRP A 17 -19.46 -5.26 18.21
C TRP A 17 -17.97 -4.94 18.11
N ALA A 18 -17.10 -5.93 17.98
CA ALA A 18 -15.66 -5.71 17.82
C ALA A 18 -15.34 -4.93 16.54
N GLU A 19 -16.03 -5.23 15.43
CA GLU A 19 -15.91 -4.46 14.20
C GLU A 19 -16.40 -3.02 14.33
N ALA A 20 -17.56 -2.80 14.95
CA ALA A 20 -18.10 -1.47 15.20
C ALA A 20 -17.20 -0.65 16.15
N GLU A 21 -16.59 -1.30 17.14
CA GLU A 21 -15.59 -0.70 18.03
C GLU A 21 -14.34 -0.29 17.24
N ALA A 22 -13.80 -1.16 16.37
CA ALA A 22 -12.66 -0.84 15.51
C ALA A 22 -12.96 0.31 14.53
N LYS A 23 -14.15 0.33 13.92
CA LYS A 23 -14.61 1.41 13.03
C LYS A 23 -14.81 2.74 13.79
N TRP A 24 -15.19 2.67 15.06
CA TRP A 24 -15.36 3.85 15.91
C TRP A 24 -14.02 4.42 16.38
N THR A 25 -13.10 3.56 16.84
CA THR A 25 -11.75 3.95 17.24
C THR A 25 -10.91 4.43 16.07
N SER A 26 -11.17 3.95 14.84
CA SER A 26 -10.51 4.44 13.62
C SER A 26 -10.86 5.90 13.30
N GLY A 27 -11.98 6.42 13.82
CA GLY A 27 -12.41 7.81 13.69
C GLY A 27 -13.07 8.20 12.37
N GLU A 28 -13.10 7.32 11.37
CA GLU A 28 -13.69 7.59 10.04
C GLU A 28 -15.22 7.46 10.01
N TYR A 29 -15.76 6.67 10.93
CA TYR A 29 -17.19 6.37 10.97
C TYR A 29 -17.90 7.31 11.95
N THR A 30 -19.10 7.76 11.55
CA THR A 30 -20.02 8.49 12.44
C THR A 30 -21.05 7.52 12.99
N LEU A 31 -21.66 7.87 14.13
CA LEU A 31 -22.73 7.06 14.70
C LEU A 31 -23.89 6.83 13.72
N SER A 32 -24.14 7.76 12.79
CA SER A 32 -25.16 7.61 11.73
C SER A 32 -24.77 6.56 10.70
N LYS A 33 -23.49 6.46 10.31
CA LYS A 33 -23.01 5.43 9.38
C LYS A 33 -23.04 4.05 10.03
N LEU A 34 -22.65 3.96 11.30
CA LEU A 34 -22.72 2.71 12.07
C LEU A 34 -24.16 2.25 12.31
N GLU A 35 -25.10 3.19 12.48
CA GLU A 35 -26.53 2.87 12.56
C GLU A 35 -27.08 2.29 11.25
N GLU A 36 -26.69 2.86 10.10
CA GLU A 36 -27.10 2.37 8.77
C GLU A 36 -26.50 0.99 8.47
N GLU A 37 -25.24 0.77 8.84
CA GLU A 37 -24.50 -0.47 8.57
C GLU A 37 -24.93 -1.64 9.46
N TYR A 38 -25.18 -1.39 10.74
CA TYR A 38 -25.50 -2.42 11.74
C TYR A 38 -26.97 -2.43 12.16
N GLY A 39 -27.80 -1.54 11.62
CA GLY A 39 -29.25 -1.47 11.88
C GLY A 39 -29.61 -1.14 13.34
N ILE A 40 -28.71 -0.51 14.09
CA ILE A 40 -28.88 -0.23 15.52
C ILE A 40 -28.86 1.27 15.81
N ARG A 41 -29.80 1.68 16.66
CA ARG A 41 -29.94 3.06 17.11
C ARG A 41 -28.64 3.64 17.66
N ARG A 42 -28.35 4.88 17.26
CA ARG A 42 -27.15 5.65 17.65
C ARG A 42 -26.92 5.71 19.15
N GLU A 43 -27.99 5.79 19.94
CA GLU A 43 -27.92 5.85 21.40
C GLU A 43 -27.37 4.57 22.00
N THR A 44 -27.67 3.41 21.40
CA THR A 44 -27.17 2.10 21.84
C THR A 44 -25.68 1.99 21.57
N LEU A 45 -25.24 2.39 20.37
CA LEU A 45 -23.82 2.46 19.99
C LEU A 45 -23.05 3.43 20.92
N SER A 46 -23.59 4.64 21.13
CA SER A 46 -22.99 5.66 22.00
C SER A 46 -22.82 5.19 23.45
N ARG A 47 -23.85 4.54 24.02
CA ARG A 47 -23.78 3.96 25.37
C ARG A 47 -22.76 2.83 25.45
N HIS A 48 -22.68 1.98 24.42
CA HIS A 48 -21.74 0.87 24.38
C HIS A 48 -20.29 1.36 24.33
N PHE A 49 -19.96 2.29 23.42
CA PHE A 49 -18.63 2.87 23.32
C PHE A 49 -18.24 3.62 24.60
N LYS A 50 -19.16 4.38 25.19
CA LYS A 50 -18.93 5.07 26.48
C LYS A 50 -18.68 4.10 27.63
N LYS A 51 -19.40 2.98 27.68
CA LYS A 51 -19.21 1.92 28.70
C LYS A 51 -17.86 1.23 28.57
N ARG A 52 -17.36 1.10 27.34
CA ARG A 52 -16.04 0.52 27.02
C ARG A 52 -14.88 1.53 27.08
N GLY A 53 -15.17 2.82 27.32
CA GLY A 53 -14.15 3.87 27.34
C GLY A 53 -13.54 4.18 25.97
N LEU A 54 -14.24 3.85 24.89
CA LEU A 54 -13.74 4.03 23.52
C LEU A 54 -14.09 5.43 23.00
N GLU A 55 -13.07 6.26 22.83
CA GLU A 55 -13.20 7.57 22.19
C GLU A 55 -13.08 7.45 20.66
N LYS A 56 -13.80 8.33 19.96
CA LYS A 56 -13.73 8.39 18.51
C LYS A 56 -12.33 8.80 18.08
N GLY A 57 -11.67 7.99 17.26
CA GLY A 57 -10.31 8.30 16.81
C GLY A 57 -9.22 8.03 17.86
N ALA A 58 -9.52 7.25 18.90
CA ALA A 58 -8.55 6.86 19.92
C ALA A 58 -7.38 6.01 19.36
N ASP A 59 -7.55 5.40 18.17
CA ASP A 59 -6.48 4.66 17.51
C ASP A 59 -5.51 5.61 16.77
N SER A 60 -4.59 6.17 17.54
CA SER A 60 -3.53 7.06 17.05
C SER A 60 -2.53 6.34 16.14
N VAL A 61 -2.29 5.04 16.37
CA VAL A 61 -1.38 4.21 15.58
C VAL A 61 -1.99 3.91 14.22
N GLY A 62 -3.24 3.44 14.18
CA GLY A 62 -3.93 3.17 12.92
C GLY A 62 -4.15 4.44 12.09
N LYS A 63 -4.35 5.60 12.73
CA LYS A 63 -4.37 6.89 12.02
C LYS A 63 -3.00 7.23 11.40
N MET A 64 -1.92 7.09 12.15
CA MET A 64 -0.55 7.37 11.68
C MET A 64 -0.15 6.46 10.52
N VAL A 65 -0.44 5.15 10.62
CA VAL A 65 -0.16 4.18 9.56
C VAL A 65 -0.96 4.49 8.29
N ARG A 66 -2.24 4.87 8.41
CA ARG A 66 -3.06 5.28 7.25
C ARG A 66 -2.54 6.57 6.61
N GLU A 67 -2.17 7.55 7.42
CA GLU A 67 -1.64 8.82 6.93
C GLU A 67 -0.27 8.64 6.26
N SER A 68 0.60 7.79 6.82
CA SER A 68 1.88 7.43 6.20
C SER A 68 1.67 6.66 4.89
N LEU A 69 0.76 5.68 4.87
CA LEU A 69 0.43 4.93 3.65
C LEU A 69 -0.15 5.84 2.56
N LYS A 70 -1.02 6.78 2.93
CA LYS A 70 -1.58 7.76 2.00
C LYS A 70 -0.49 8.70 1.47
N SER A 71 0.37 9.22 2.35
CA SER A 71 1.50 10.07 1.94
C SER A 71 2.46 9.33 1.01
N ASP A 72 2.79 8.08 1.32
CA ASP A 72 3.61 7.20 0.50
C ASP A 72 2.96 6.92 -0.87
N ALA A 73 1.65 6.65 -0.89
CA ALA A 73 0.90 6.44 -2.12
C ALA A 73 0.92 7.70 -2.99
N GLU A 74 0.71 8.89 -2.39
CA GLU A 74 0.80 10.18 -3.07
C GLU A 74 2.21 10.44 -3.63
N LEU A 75 3.27 10.11 -2.86
CA LEU A 75 4.66 10.25 -3.31
C LEU A 75 4.98 9.31 -4.47
N ARG A 76 4.53 8.05 -4.39
CA ARG A 76 4.70 7.07 -5.48
C ARG A 76 3.94 7.48 -6.73
N ALA A 77 2.71 7.98 -6.58
CA ALA A 77 1.91 8.49 -7.69
C ALA A 77 2.60 9.69 -8.38
N LYS A 78 3.11 10.66 -7.60
CA LYS A 78 3.86 11.80 -8.13
C LYS A 78 5.15 11.36 -8.85
N ALA A 79 5.94 10.49 -8.24
CA ALA A 79 7.18 9.98 -8.86
C ALA A 79 6.89 9.19 -10.15
N ARG A 80 5.75 8.51 -10.22
CA ARG A 80 5.32 7.84 -11.45
C ARG A 80 4.88 8.84 -12.51
N ALA A 81 4.08 9.83 -12.16
CA ALA A 81 3.64 10.89 -13.06
C ALA A 81 4.84 11.64 -13.66
N GLU A 82 5.82 12.01 -12.83
CA GLU A 82 7.05 12.66 -13.27
C GLU A 82 7.84 11.79 -14.27
N LYS A 83 8.00 10.49 -13.98
CA LYS A 83 8.67 9.56 -14.91
C LYS A 83 7.93 9.42 -16.25
N ILE A 84 6.60 9.46 -16.23
CA ILE A 84 5.77 9.41 -17.44
C ILE A 84 5.98 10.68 -18.26
N GLU A 85 5.94 11.85 -17.64
CA GLU A 85 6.16 13.14 -18.29
C GLU A 85 7.58 13.25 -18.86
N GLU A 86 8.61 12.96 -18.06
CA GLU A 86 10.02 12.97 -18.48
C GLU A 86 10.24 12.04 -19.68
N ARG A 87 9.55 10.89 -19.71
CA ARG A 87 9.62 9.97 -20.84
C ARG A 87 8.97 10.53 -22.08
N ARG A 88 7.77 11.09 -21.97
CA ARG A 88 7.08 11.73 -23.11
C ARG A 88 7.95 12.82 -23.73
N THR A 89 8.51 13.70 -22.89
CA THR A 89 9.40 14.78 -23.35
C THR A 89 10.64 14.24 -24.05
N ARG A 90 11.35 13.26 -23.48
CA ARG A 90 12.55 12.69 -24.11
C ARG A 90 12.27 12.06 -25.47
N TYR A 91 11.18 11.32 -25.61
CA TYR A 91 10.84 10.70 -26.89
C TYR A 91 10.40 11.72 -27.94
N ASP A 92 9.73 12.80 -27.54
CA ASP A 92 9.42 13.92 -28.43
C ASP A 92 10.71 14.62 -28.91
N ASP A 93 11.66 14.89 -28.01
CA ASP A 93 12.97 15.47 -28.34
C ASP A 93 13.74 14.59 -29.35
N TRP A 94 13.76 13.27 -29.15
CA TRP A 94 14.40 12.34 -30.06
C TRP A 94 13.70 12.29 -31.43
N ALA A 95 12.37 12.33 -31.46
CA ALA A 95 11.61 12.41 -32.70
C ALA A 95 11.92 13.70 -33.47
N PHE A 96 11.97 14.85 -32.77
CA PHE A 96 12.38 16.13 -33.35
C PHE A 96 13.82 16.11 -33.87
N ALA A 97 14.75 15.49 -33.15
CA ALA A 97 16.14 15.34 -33.59
C ALA A 97 16.25 14.51 -34.88
N LEU A 98 15.53 13.38 -34.96
CA LEU A 98 15.46 12.57 -36.18
C LEU A 98 14.87 13.36 -37.36
N GLY A 99 13.80 14.11 -37.13
CA GLY A 99 13.21 14.98 -38.13
C GLY A 99 14.19 16.05 -38.64
N ARG A 100 14.97 16.66 -37.74
CA ARG A 100 16.02 17.61 -38.12
C ARG A 100 17.12 16.96 -38.97
N MET A 101 17.52 15.74 -38.67
CA MET A 101 18.53 15.01 -39.48
C MET A 101 18.01 14.72 -40.89
N VAL A 102 16.75 14.30 -41.04
CA VAL A 102 16.12 14.13 -42.36
C VAL A 102 16.15 15.43 -43.15
N MET A 103 15.70 16.53 -42.53
CA MET A 103 15.65 17.83 -43.19
C MET A 103 17.04 18.35 -43.56
N HIS A 104 18.05 18.11 -42.70
CA HIS A 104 19.43 18.46 -42.98
C HIS A 104 19.96 17.75 -44.21
N GLU A 105 19.73 16.44 -44.34
CA GLU A 105 20.22 15.65 -45.46
C GLU A 105 19.58 16.07 -46.79
N VAL A 106 18.26 16.27 -46.78
CA VAL A 106 17.51 16.76 -47.94
C VAL A 106 17.96 18.17 -48.34
N ALA A 107 18.16 19.07 -47.37
CA ALA A 107 18.63 20.42 -47.63
C ALA A 107 20.04 20.43 -48.22
N THR A 108 20.92 19.55 -47.72
CA THR A 108 22.32 19.42 -48.18
C THR A 108 22.38 18.87 -49.59
N ALA A 109 21.63 17.80 -49.89
CA ALA A 109 21.53 17.26 -51.25
C ALA A 109 21.00 18.30 -52.25
N LYS A 110 19.97 19.07 -51.85
CA LYS A 110 19.42 20.15 -52.69
C LYS A 110 20.41 21.29 -52.90
N LYS A 111 21.16 21.69 -51.87
CA LYS A 111 22.20 22.73 -51.94
C LYS A 111 23.34 22.31 -52.87
N ASP A 112 23.73 21.05 -52.83
CA ASP A 112 24.79 20.47 -53.65
C ASP A 112 24.34 20.14 -55.09
N GLY A 113 23.05 20.30 -55.41
CA GLY A 113 22.48 19.94 -56.72
C GLY A 113 22.44 18.43 -56.98
N LYS A 114 22.54 17.60 -55.94
CA LYS A 114 22.53 16.14 -56.06
C LYS A 114 21.08 15.62 -56.11
N PRO A 115 20.78 14.61 -56.94
CA PRO A 115 19.48 13.94 -56.89
C PRO A 115 19.24 13.28 -55.52
N LEU A 116 17.99 13.33 -55.03
CA LEU A 116 17.62 12.74 -53.73
C LEU A 116 17.83 11.21 -53.66
N ALA A 117 17.87 10.53 -54.80
CA ALA A 117 18.22 9.10 -54.87
C ALA A 117 19.62 8.82 -54.29
N THR A 118 20.52 9.80 -54.31
CA THR A 118 21.89 9.65 -53.79
C THR A 118 21.94 9.56 -52.26
N ILE A 119 20.95 10.13 -51.58
CA ILE A 119 20.84 10.12 -50.10
C ILE A 119 19.78 9.13 -49.60
N GLU A 120 19.25 8.27 -50.48
CA GLU A 120 18.15 7.36 -50.15
C GLU A 120 18.53 6.39 -49.02
N ASP A 121 19.77 5.91 -49.01
CA ASP A 121 20.26 4.99 -47.99
C ASP A 121 20.39 5.67 -46.61
N ASP A 122 20.76 6.95 -46.58
CA ASP A 122 20.81 7.75 -45.35
C ASP A 122 19.39 7.97 -44.80
N LEU A 123 18.45 8.36 -45.68
CA LEU A 123 17.04 8.53 -45.30
C LEU A 123 16.41 7.23 -44.79
N LYS A 124 16.70 6.09 -45.43
CA LYS A 124 16.27 4.77 -44.96
C LYS A 124 16.89 4.42 -43.61
N SER A 125 18.14 4.78 -43.38
CA SER A 125 18.82 4.54 -42.10
C SER A 125 18.17 5.35 -40.98
N ILE A 126 17.83 6.62 -41.23
CA ILE A 126 17.09 7.46 -40.27
C ILE A 126 15.67 6.92 -40.05
N GLN A 127 14.99 6.44 -41.10
CA GLN A 127 13.68 5.81 -40.98
C GLN A 127 13.72 4.55 -40.11
N ARG A 128 14.75 3.70 -40.27
CA ARG A 128 14.96 2.51 -39.42
C ARG A 128 15.26 2.88 -37.97
N ALA A 129 16.06 3.92 -37.76
CA ALA A 129 16.33 4.46 -36.41
C ALA A 129 15.03 4.95 -35.75
N SER A 130 14.20 5.71 -36.48
CA SER A 130 12.87 6.15 -36.03
C SER A 130 11.95 4.97 -35.69
N GLY A 131 11.91 3.95 -36.54
CA GLY A 131 11.13 2.74 -36.26
C GLY A 131 11.61 1.96 -35.02
N THR A 132 12.92 1.97 -34.75
CA THR A 132 13.48 1.37 -33.53
C THR A 132 13.09 2.20 -32.30
N LEU A 133 13.18 3.52 -32.40
CA LEU A 133 12.78 4.45 -31.34
C LEU A 133 11.30 4.29 -30.97
N ALA A 134 10.42 4.17 -31.98
CA ALA A 134 8.99 3.95 -31.76
C ALA A 134 8.72 2.64 -31.00
N LYS A 135 9.45 1.56 -31.31
CA LYS A 135 9.35 0.30 -30.57
C LYS A 135 9.86 0.43 -29.13
N CYS A 136 10.98 1.12 -28.93
CA CYS A 136 11.50 1.40 -27.59
C CYS A 136 10.47 2.20 -26.77
N PHE A 137 9.82 3.20 -27.39
CA PHE A 137 8.76 3.97 -26.76
C PHE A 137 7.60 3.07 -26.36
N GLU A 138 7.07 2.28 -27.30
CA GLU A 138 5.94 1.37 -27.06
C GLU A 138 6.20 0.42 -25.90
N ILE A 139 7.37 -0.25 -25.88
CA ILE A 139 7.77 -1.15 -24.78
C ILE A 139 7.86 -0.37 -23.47
N SER A 140 8.48 0.81 -23.49
CA SER A 140 8.67 1.63 -22.29
C SER A 140 7.36 2.23 -21.75
N SER A 141 6.41 2.52 -22.63
CA SER A 141 5.07 3.03 -22.30
C SER A 141 4.22 1.92 -21.70
N LYS A 142 4.26 0.72 -22.28
CA LYS A 142 3.62 -0.48 -21.71
C LYS A 142 4.17 -0.82 -20.32
N ALA A 143 5.48 -0.74 -20.13
CA ALA A 143 6.11 -0.99 -18.83
C ALA A 143 5.66 -0.01 -17.73
N LEU A 144 5.31 1.23 -18.09
CA LEU A 144 4.75 2.22 -17.14
C LEU A 144 3.22 2.17 -17.03
N GLY A 145 2.56 1.30 -17.80
CA GLY A 145 1.11 1.26 -17.87
C GLY A 145 0.50 2.52 -18.49
N MET A 146 1.25 3.27 -19.29
CA MET A 146 0.75 4.49 -19.97
C MET A 146 -0.36 4.19 -21.00
N ASP A 147 -0.53 2.92 -21.35
CA ASP A 147 -1.52 2.39 -22.29
C ASP A 147 -2.79 1.87 -21.58
N ARG A 148 -2.74 1.72 -20.25
CA ARG A 148 -3.95 1.42 -19.47
C ARG A 148 -4.70 2.72 -19.27
N ALA A 149 -5.95 2.78 -19.71
CA ALA A 149 -6.84 3.89 -19.39
C ALA A 149 -6.82 4.09 -17.87
N GLU A 150 -6.67 5.33 -17.40
CA GLU A 150 -6.52 5.75 -16.00
C GLU A 150 -7.63 5.26 -15.03
N ASN A 151 -8.62 4.50 -15.53
CA ASN A 151 -9.80 4.06 -14.80
C ASN A 151 -9.62 2.77 -13.98
N GLU A 152 -8.47 2.09 -14.02
CA GLU A 152 -8.24 0.85 -13.25
C GLU A 152 -7.48 1.05 -11.92
N GLU A 153 -6.89 2.23 -11.67
CA GLU A 153 -6.03 2.45 -10.49
C GLU A 153 -6.77 2.96 -9.25
N ASP A 154 -8.05 3.34 -9.38
CA ASP A 154 -8.91 3.80 -8.28
C ASP A 154 -9.76 2.67 -7.65
N GLU A 155 -9.67 1.42 -8.14
CA GLU A 155 -10.24 0.28 -7.43
C GLU A 155 -9.36 -0.04 -6.21
N ILE A 156 -9.67 0.63 -5.09
CA ILE A 156 -9.27 0.16 -3.76
C ILE A 156 -9.66 -1.32 -3.70
N PRO A 157 -8.72 -2.25 -3.40
CA PRO A 157 -9.03 -3.66 -3.34
C PRO A 157 -10.16 -3.87 -2.33
N ASN A 158 -11.30 -4.39 -2.81
CA ASN A 158 -12.42 -4.72 -1.94
C ASN A 158 -11.97 -5.78 -0.95
N LEU A 159 -11.90 -5.41 0.34
CA LEU A 159 -11.68 -6.33 1.43
C LEU A 159 -12.93 -7.21 1.54
N VAL A 160 -12.91 -8.37 0.90
CA VAL A 160 -13.99 -9.35 0.99
C VAL A 160 -13.93 -9.97 2.38
N PHE A 161 -14.76 -9.48 3.29
CA PHE A 161 -15.05 -10.17 4.54
C PHE A 161 -15.84 -11.43 4.21
N GLY A 162 -15.16 -12.57 4.14
CA GLY A 162 -15.83 -13.87 4.13
C GLY A 162 -16.31 -14.18 5.53
N GLU A 163 -17.61 -14.36 5.72
CA GLU A 163 -18.13 -14.96 6.94
C GLU A 163 -17.56 -16.39 7.05
N LEU A 164 -16.77 -16.64 8.10
CA LEU A 164 -16.32 -17.99 8.40
C LEU A 164 -17.54 -18.83 8.75
N THR A 165 -17.73 -19.93 8.03
CA THR A 165 -18.80 -20.86 8.34
C THR A 165 -18.61 -21.42 9.76
N PRO A 166 -19.69 -21.79 10.48
CA PRO A 166 -19.57 -22.35 11.83
C PRO A 166 -18.63 -23.56 11.92
N SER A 167 -18.49 -24.33 10.83
CA SER A 167 -17.54 -25.43 10.71
C SER A 167 -16.08 -24.99 10.66
N GLN A 168 -15.78 -23.86 9.99
CA GLN A 168 -14.42 -23.30 9.93
C GLN A 168 -14.03 -22.65 11.27
N VAL A 169 -14.99 -22.00 11.94
CA VAL A 169 -14.79 -21.48 13.31
C VAL A 169 -14.55 -22.63 14.29
N ALA A 170 -15.25 -23.75 14.14
CA ALA A 170 -15.04 -24.94 14.97
C ALA A 170 -13.67 -25.60 14.72
N GLN A 171 -13.12 -25.51 13.50
CA GLN A 171 -11.78 -25.98 13.18
C GLN A 171 -10.69 -25.10 13.83
N LEU A 172 -10.80 -23.78 13.71
CA LEU A 172 -9.86 -22.85 14.35
C LEU A 172 -9.85 -22.99 15.89
N ARG A 173 -11.03 -23.15 16.50
CA ARG A 173 -11.11 -23.43 17.94
C ARG A 173 -10.48 -24.75 18.34
N LYS A 174 -10.44 -25.72 17.42
CA LYS A 174 -9.82 -27.02 17.65
C LYS A 174 -8.30 -26.96 17.50
N GLU A 175 -7.79 -26.04 16.69
CA GLU A 175 -6.37 -25.71 16.58
C GLU A 175 -5.90 -24.87 17.78
N ASP A 176 -6.72 -23.98 18.33
CA ASP A 176 -6.41 -23.22 19.57
C ASP A 176 -6.53 -24.05 20.86
N ASP A 177 -7.34 -25.12 20.86
CA ASP A 177 -7.49 -26.07 21.99
C ASP A 177 -6.40 -27.17 21.98
N GLU A 178 -5.53 -27.22 20.96
CA GLU A 178 -4.33 -28.04 21.02
C GLU A 178 -3.34 -27.29 21.91
N PRO A 179 -3.03 -27.76 23.13
CA PRO A 179 -2.00 -27.10 23.92
C PRO A 179 -0.73 -27.16 23.09
N ASP A 180 -0.13 -26.00 22.81
CA ASP A 180 1.28 -25.92 22.49
C ASP A 180 1.98 -26.60 23.67
N LEU A 181 2.25 -27.90 23.53
CA LEU A 181 3.14 -28.66 24.38
C LEU A 181 4.51 -28.05 24.11
N ILE A 182 4.80 -26.95 24.81
CA ILE A 182 6.17 -26.56 25.06
C ILE A 182 6.79 -27.80 25.71
N ASP A 183 7.70 -28.44 24.99
CA ASP A 183 8.43 -29.61 25.46
C ASP A 183 9.05 -29.24 26.81
N ASP A 184 8.86 -30.04 27.85
CA ASP A 184 9.37 -29.73 29.20
C ASP A 184 10.89 -29.48 29.16
N ASP A 185 11.60 -30.13 28.23
CA ASP A 185 13.03 -29.92 27.94
C ASP A 185 13.34 -28.50 27.42
N LEU A 186 12.43 -27.88 26.65
CA LEU A 186 12.58 -26.49 26.18
C LEU A 186 12.31 -25.49 27.30
N LEU A 187 11.35 -25.80 28.19
CA LEU A 187 11.03 -24.95 29.34
C LEU A 187 12.18 -24.95 30.36
N GLU A 188 12.78 -26.11 30.65
CA GLU A 188 13.97 -26.21 31.51
C GLU A 188 15.15 -25.42 30.93
N SER A 189 15.37 -25.47 29.61
CA SER A 189 16.46 -24.72 28.97
C SER A 189 16.31 -23.20 29.10
N LEU A 190 15.08 -22.69 29.02
CA LEU A 190 14.78 -21.26 29.16
C LEU A 190 14.90 -20.78 30.62
N GLU A 191 14.55 -21.62 31.59
CA GLU A 191 14.75 -21.32 33.01
C GLU A 191 16.23 -21.29 33.38
N GLU A 192 17.03 -22.23 32.85
CA GLU A 192 18.48 -22.28 33.09
C GLU A 192 19.20 -21.07 32.47
N GLU A 193 18.76 -20.64 31.27
CA GLU A 193 19.28 -19.43 30.61
C GLU A 193 18.93 -18.16 31.41
N ALA A 194 17.70 -18.02 31.91
CA ALA A 194 17.27 -16.88 32.72
C ALA A 194 17.98 -16.81 34.10
N LEU A 195 18.30 -17.96 34.70
CA LEU A 195 19.09 -18.04 35.93
C LEU A 195 20.56 -17.64 35.68
N SER A 196 21.12 -18.00 34.52
CA SER A 196 22.50 -17.64 34.16
C SER A 196 22.68 -16.15 33.87
N GLU A 197 21.66 -15.48 33.32
CA GLU A 197 21.68 -14.02 33.11
C GLU A 197 21.57 -13.24 34.43
N ALA A 198 20.88 -13.79 35.45
CA ALA A 198 20.73 -13.14 36.75
C ALA A 198 22.00 -13.20 37.62
N GLU A 199 22.87 -14.19 37.43
CA GLU A 199 24.11 -14.33 38.21
C GLU A 199 25.34 -13.63 37.57
N GLY A 200 25.21 -13.08 36.37
CA GLY A 200 26.32 -12.47 35.61
C GLY A 200 26.73 -11.03 35.99
N ASP A 201 25.96 -10.31 36.82
CA ASP A 201 26.18 -8.87 37.08
C ASP A 201 26.65 -8.53 38.51
N SER A 202 27.31 -9.47 39.22
CA SER A 202 27.73 -9.22 40.60
C SER A 202 29.17 -9.60 40.93
N ASP A 203 30.13 -9.43 40.02
CA ASP A 203 31.54 -9.28 40.48
C ASP A 203 32.46 -8.55 39.48
N ALA A 204 32.45 -7.22 39.54
CA ALA A 204 33.55 -6.40 39.01
C ALA A 204 33.66 -5.08 39.79
N SER A 205 34.06 -5.14 41.06
CA SER A 205 34.61 -3.97 41.75
C SER A 205 36.03 -4.26 42.24
N GLY A 206 36.96 -4.27 41.27
CA GLY A 206 38.40 -4.23 41.51
C GLY A 206 38.89 -2.78 41.56
N ASP A 207 39.22 -2.35 42.77
CA ASP A 207 40.04 -1.19 43.14
C ASP A 207 41.36 -1.13 42.35
N GLU A 208 41.71 0.02 41.75
CA GLU A 208 43.09 0.55 41.73
C GLU A 208 43.09 2.10 41.60
N SER A 209 43.90 2.71 42.47
CA SER A 209 44.17 4.13 42.70
C SER A 209 45.36 4.63 41.86
N ASP A 210 45.38 5.94 41.51
CA ASP A 210 46.54 6.88 41.40
C ASP A 210 46.30 7.88 40.23
N GLY A 211 46.47 9.21 40.30
CA GLY A 211 47.01 10.12 41.30
C GLY A 211 46.82 11.58 40.87
N SER A 212 46.80 12.50 41.84
CA SER A 212 46.99 13.94 41.61
C SER A 212 47.39 14.60 42.94
N VAL A 213 48.69 14.87 43.10
CA VAL A 213 49.28 16.20 43.44
C VAL A 213 50.73 16.21 42.97
#